data_AF-A0A257TJX3-F1
#
_entry.id   AF-A0A257TJX3-F1
#
_cell.length_a   1.000
_cell.length_b   1.000
_cell.length_c   1.000
_cell.angle_alpha   90.00
_cell.angle_beta   90.00
_cell.angle_gamma   90.00
#
_symmetry.space_group_name_H-M   'P 1'
#
loop_
_entity.id
_entity.type
_entity.pdbx_description
1 polymer ?
#
loop_
_entity_poly.entity_id
_entity_poly.type
_entity_poly.pdbx_seq_one_letter_code
_entity_poly.pdbx_strand_id
1 'polypeptide(L)'
;MIPVLIFWIHITAGVYLFVKKYHEETLGEAFLTLGFAAIVFTAGWTFSSFAVHLMFGPGGLSRILNNDSLSLILLTILEAVFYKIWFRKPKEQEAADE
;
A
#
# COMPACT_ATOMS: atom_id res chain seq x y z
N MET A 1 -15.75 -7.92 -7.86
CA MET A 1 -15.84 -8.52 -6.51
C MET A 1 -14.46 -8.55 -5.84
N ILE A 2 -13.43 -9.14 -6.46
CA ILE A 2 -12.04 -9.16 -5.94
C ILE A 2 -11.44 -7.76 -5.70
N PRO A 3 -11.59 -6.76 -6.59
CA PRO A 3 -11.06 -5.41 -6.36
C PRO A 3 -11.55 -4.78 -5.06
N VAL A 4 -12.82 -5.01 -4.71
CA VAL A 4 -13.44 -4.47 -3.49
C VAL A 4 -12.80 -5.06 -2.24
N LEU A 5 -12.53 -6.38 -2.25
CA LEU A 5 -11.85 -7.04 -1.13
C LEU A 5 -10.44 -6.50 -0.93
N ILE A 6 -9.70 -6.31 -2.02
CA ILE A 6 -8.34 -5.75 -1.96
C ILE A 6 -8.41 -4.31 -1.45
N PHE A 7 -9.32 -3.49 -1.97
CA PHE A 7 -9.49 -2.11 -1.51
C PHE A 7 -9.85 -2.04 -0.02
N TRP A 8 -10.69 -2.95 0.48
CA TRP A 8 -11.02 -3.05 1.90
C TRP A 8 -9.78 -3.36 2.77
N ILE A 9 -8.85 -4.20 2.29
CA ILE A 9 -7.58 -4.44 2.97
C ILE A 9 -6.74 -3.14 3.05
N HIS A 10 -6.73 -2.31 2.01
CA HIS A 10 -5.99 -1.04 2.04
C HIS A 10 -6.60 -0.04 3.01
N ILE A 11 -7.94 0.04 3.05
CA ILE A 11 -8.64 0.89 4.03
C ILE A 11 -8.33 0.43 5.46
N THR A 12 -8.41 -0.87 5.73
CA THR A 12 -8.09 -1.40 7.08
C THR A 12 -6.61 -1.21 7.44
N ALA A 13 -5.69 -1.36 6.48
CA ALA A 13 -4.28 -1.03 6.67
C ALA A 13 -4.06 0.47 6.96
N GLY A 14 -4.74 1.36 6.25
CA GLY A 14 -4.68 2.80 6.49
C GLY A 14 -5.20 3.19 7.87
N VAL A 15 -6.33 2.63 8.30
CA VAL A 15 -6.86 2.82 9.66
C VAL A 15 -5.90 2.28 10.71
N TYR A 16 -5.33 1.10 10.49
CA TYR A 16 -4.33 0.53 11.39
C TYR A 16 -3.10 1.42 11.52
N LEU A 17 -2.54 1.92 10.41
CA LEU A 17 -1.40 2.84 10.43
C LEU A 17 -1.71 4.15 11.15
N PHE A 18 -2.90 4.71 10.92
CA PHE A 18 -3.35 5.92 11.60
C PHE A 18 -3.46 5.71 13.11
N VAL A 19 -4.16 4.66 13.55
CA VAL A 19 -4.33 4.36 14.98
C VAL A 19 -2.99 4.08 15.65
N LYS A 20 -2.12 3.31 14.98
CA LYS A 20 -0.77 3.01 15.48
C LYS A 20 0.04 4.30 15.69
N LYS A 21 0.07 5.19 14.69
CA LYS A 21 0.82 6.45 14.78
C LYS A 21 0.19 7.47 15.70
N TYR A 22 -1.13 7.46 15.85
CA TYR A 22 -1.83 8.28 16.84
C TYR A 22 -1.44 7.91 18.27
N HIS A 23 -1.24 6.62 18.55
CA HIS A 23 -0.79 6.14 19.86
C HIS A 23 0.71 6.30 20.12
N GLU A 24 1.55 6.12 19.09
CA GLU A 24 3.01 6.21 19.23
C GLU A 24 3.51 7.66 19.26
N GLU A 25 2.85 8.58 18.54
CA GLU A 25 3.37 9.93 18.30
C GLU A 25 2.29 11.01 18.51
N THR A 26 1.98 11.82 17.49
CA THR A 26 1.02 12.93 17.56
C THR A 26 -0.10 12.77 16.53
N LEU A 27 -1.20 13.50 16.72
CA LEU A 27 -2.27 13.60 15.72
C LEU A 27 -1.76 14.05 14.36
N GLY A 28 -0.82 15.00 14.32
CA GLY A 28 -0.21 15.49 13.08
C GLY A 28 0.54 14.39 12.35
N GLU A 29 1.38 13.64 13.06
CA GLU A 29 2.12 12.49 12.53
C GLU A 29 1.20 11.39 12.00
N ALA A 30 0.08 11.13 12.70
CA ALA A 30 -0.92 10.16 12.25
C ALA A 30 -1.58 10.56 10.92
N PHE A 31 -1.98 11.84 10.77
CA PHE A 31 -2.52 12.36 9.52
C PHE A 31 -1.48 12.39 8.40
N LEU A 32 -0.23 12.75 8.71
CA LEU A 32 0.87 12.74 7.75
C LEU A 32 1.12 11.33 7.23
N THR A 33 1.14 10.34 8.12
CA THR A 33 1.31 8.92 7.77
C THR A 33 0.16 8.41 6.90
N LEU A 34 -1.08 8.74 7.26
CA LEU A 34 -2.26 8.36 6.49
C LEU A 34 -2.27 9.02 5.10
N GLY A 35 -1.93 10.32 5.03
CA GLY A 35 -1.81 11.06 3.77
C GLY A 35 -0.70 10.49 2.88
N PHE A 36 0.45 10.16 3.46
CA PHE A 36 1.54 9.48 2.76
C PHE A 36 1.09 8.13 2.20
N ALA A 37 0.41 7.30 3.01
CA ALA A 37 -0.12 6.02 2.56
C ALA A 37 -1.14 6.18 1.42
N ALA A 38 -2.01 7.19 1.49
CA ALA A 38 -2.96 7.50 0.41
C ALA A 38 -2.26 7.93 -0.89
N ILE A 39 -1.17 8.70 -0.80
CA ILE A 39 -0.36 9.09 -1.97
C ILE A 39 0.31 7.87 -2.59
N VAL A 40 0.95 7.03 -1.77
CA VAL A 40 1.61 5.80 -2.23
C VAL A 40 0.59 4.87 -2.91
N PHE A 41 -0.59 4.69 -2.31
CA PHE A 41 -1.67 3.91 -2.87
C PHE A 41 -2.16 4.47 -4.22
N THR A 42 -2.49 5.77 -4.28
CA THR A 42 -3.04 6.38 -5.50
C THR A 42 -2.04 6.45 -6.65
N ALA A 43 -0.80 6.86 -6.35
CA ALA A 43 0.28 6.86 -7.34
C ALA A 43 0.63 5.42 -7.77
N GLY A 44 0.80 4.52 -6.82
CA GLY A 44 1.10 3.12 -7.07
C GLY A 44 0.02 2.43 -7.90
N TRP A 45 -1.26 2.73 -7.65
CA TRP A 45 -2.37 2.18 -8.42
C TRP A 45 -2.33 2.63 -9.89
N THR A 46 -1.98 3.89 -10.13
CA THR A 46 -1.82 4.43 -11.48
C THR A 46 -0.71 3.70 -12.23
N PHE A 47 0.47 3.54 -11.60
CA PHE A 47 1.59 2.81 -12.21
C PHE A 47 1.27 1.33 -12.43
N SER A 48 0.62 0.69 -11.45
CA SER A 48 0.25 -0.73 -11.54
C SER A 48 -0.78 -0.96 -12.64
N SER A 49 -1.75 -0.05 -12.79
CA SER A 49 -2.75 -0.11 -13.85
C SER A 49 -2.12 0.05 -15.23
N PHE A 50 -1.16 0.98 -15.37
CA PHE A 50 -0.40 1.14 -16.60
C PHE A 50 0.43 -0.12 -16.93
N ALA A 51 1.16 -0.65 -15.95
CA ALA A 51 1.98 -1.85 -16.12
C ALA A 51 1.13 -3.07 -16.53
N VAL A 52 -0.01 -3.29 -15.89
CA VAL A 52 -0.92 -4.40 -16.22
C VAL A 52 -1.52 -4.24 -17.61
N HIS A 53 -1.95 -3.04 -18.01
CA HIS A 53 -2.47 -2.79 -19.35
C HIS A 53 -1.40 -3.01 -20.43
N LEU A 54 -0.14 -2.65 -20.14
CA LEU A 54 0.97 -2.87 -21.05
C LEU A 54 1.29 -4.37 -21.23
N MET A 55 1.18 -5.16 -20.16
CA MET A 55 1.50 -6.59 -20.18
C MET A 55 0.37 -7.47 -20.72
N PHE A 56 -0.89 -7.18 -20.39
CA PHE A 56 -2.03 -8.08 -20.62
C PHE A 56 -3.09 -7.54 -21.61
N GLY A 57 -2.94 -6.30 -22.10
CA GLY A 57 -3.90 -5.69 -23.02
C GLY A 57 -5.26 -5.37 -22.37
N PRO A 58 -6.26 -4.86 -23.12
CA PRO A 58 -7.53 -4.38 -22.56
C PRO A 58 -8.48 -5.48 -22.04
N GLY A 59 -8.22 -6.75 -22.35
CA GLY A 59 -9.11 -7.88 -22.00
C GLY A 59 -8.83 -8.54 -20.64
N GLY A 60 -7.65 -8.32 -20.06
CA GLY A 60 -7.18 -9.04 -18.87
C GLY A 60 -6.92 -10.54 -19.13
N LEU A 61 -6.53 -11.27 -18.08
CA LEU A 61 -6.23 -12.71 -18.14
C LEU A 61 -7.50 -13.59 -18.12
N SER A 62 -8.59 -13.12 -17.49
CA SER A 62 -9.86 -13.84 -17.36
C SER A 62 -10.96 -12.89 -16.89
N ARG A 63 -12.25 -13.25 -17.05
CA ARG A 63 -13.40 -12.45 -16.56
C ARG A 63 -13.38 -12.20 -15.04
N ILE A 64 -12.67 -13.05 -14.30
CA ILE A 64 -12.46 -12.94 -12.84
C ILE A 64 -11.17 -12.17 -12.53
N LEU A 65 -10.12 -12.36 -13.32
CA LEU A 65 -8.84 -11.65 -13.24
C LEU A 65 -8.78 -10.57 -14.32
N ASN A 66 -9.60 -9.54 -14.14
CA ASN A 66 -9.57 -8.35 -14.99
C ASN A 66 -8.35 -7.48 -14.66
N ASN A 67 -8.09 -6.48 -15.50
CA ASN A 67 -6.97 -5.57 -15.31
C ASN A 67 -7.00 -4.84 -13.97
N ASP A 68 -8.18 -4.51 -13.44
CA ASP A 68 -8.30 -3.86 -12.13
C ASP A 68 -7.87 -4.77 -10.98
N SER A 69 -8.25 -6.05 -11.03
CA SER A 69 -7.85 -7.02 -10.01
C SER A 69 -6.34 -7.26 -10.06
N LEU A 70 -5.79 -7.40 -11.26
CA LEU A 70 -4.36 -7.57 -11.48
C LEU A 70 -3.56 -6.34 -11.04
N SER A 71 -4.05 -5.13 -11.33
CA SER A 71 -3.36 -3.90 -10.95
C SER A 71 -3.35 -3.71 -9.45
N LEU A 72 -4.46 -4.04 -8.76
CA LEU A 72 -4.54 -4.00 -7.31
C LEU A 72 -3.69 -5.09 -6.64
N ILE A 73 -3.62 -6.30 -7.20
CA ILE A 73 -2.71 -7.34 -6.70
C ILE A 73 -1.25 -6.88 -6.82
N LEU A 74 -0.85 -6.38 -7.99
CA LEU A 74 0.48 -5.85 -8.23
C LEU A 74 0.81 -4.72 -7.27
N LEU A 75 -0.12 -3.77 -7.10
CA LEU A 75 -0.01 -2.66 -6.16
C LEU A 75 0.22 -3.17 -4.73
N THR A 76 -0.60 -4.11 -4.27
CA THR A 76 -0.51 -4.66 -2.91
C THR A 76 0.88 -5.25 -2.64
N ILE A 77 1.45 -5.96 -3.63
CA ILE A 77 2.80 -6.53 -3.53
C ILE A 77 3.84 -5.41 -3.43
N LEU A 78 3.74 -4.40 -4.30
CA LEU A 78 4.67 -3.26 -4.30
C LEU A 78 4.59 -2.47 -2.99
N GLU A 79 3.40 -2.18 -2.49
CA GLU A 79 3.19 -1.50 -1.21
C GLU A 79 3.71 -2.30 -0.04
N ALA A 80 3.48 -3.62 0.00
CA ALA A 80 4.02 -4.48 1.06
C ALA A 80 5.55 -4.43 1.09
N VAL A 81 6.21 -4.43 -0.07
CA VAL A 81 7.67 -4.27 -0.17
C VAL A 81 8.10 -2.86 0.27
N PHE A 82 7.39 -1.83 -0.20
CA PHE A 82 7.69 -0.44 0.08
C PHE A 82 7.57 -0.12 1.58
N TYR A 83 6.45 -0.47 2.21
CA TYR A 83 6.25 -0.28 3.65
C TYR A 83 7.21 -1.12 4.48
N LYS A 84 7.56 -2.34 4.05
CA LYS A 84 8.58 -3.15 4.74
C LYS A 84 9.96 -2.49 4.73
N ILE A 85 10.32 -1.82 3.64
CA ILE A 85 11.58 -1.07 3.53
C ILE A 85 11.50 0.21 4.36
N TRP A 86 10.39 0.94 4.28
CA TRP A 86 10.18 2.21 4.98
C TRP A 86 10.13 2.07 6.50
N PHE A 87 9.40 1.07 7.01
CA PHE A 87 9.26 0.82 8.46
C PHE A 87 10.39 -0.01 9.06
N ARG A 88 11.33 -0.52 8.25
CA ARG A 88 12.58 -1.09 8.77
C ARG A 88 13.40 0.06 9.35
N LYS A 89 13.27 0.27 10.67
CA LYS A 89 14.19 1.12 11.43
C LYS A 89 15.63 0.72 11.07
N PRO A 90 16.54 1.68 10.81
CA PRO A 90 17.96 1.36 10.80
C PRO A 90 18.32 0.73 12.16
N LYS A 91 19.01 -0.42 12.12
CA LYS A 91 19.44 -1.21 13.29
C LYS A 91 20.41 -0.47 14.24
N GLU A 92 20.60 0.82 14.07
CA GLU A 92 21.67 1.59 14.73
C GLU A 92 21.24 2.23 16.06
N GLN A 93 19.95 2.19 16.40
CA GLN A 93 19.43 2.68 17.69
C GLN A 93 19.29 1.59 18.76
N GLU A 94 19.49 0.31 18.42
CA GLU A 94 19.45 -0.80 19.41
C GLU A 94 20.80 -0.96 20.15
N ALA A 95 21.88 -0.37 19.63
CA ALA A 95 23.23 -0.44 20.22
C ALA A 95 23.61 0.80 21.05
N ALA A 96 22.73 1.79 21.15
CA ALA A 96 22.96 3.02 21.93
C ALA A 96 22.18 3.06 23.27
N ASP A 97 21.30 2.09 23.49
CA ASP A 97 20.45 1.95 24.69
C ASP A 97 20.82 0.72 25.55
N GLU A 98 21.93 0.02 25.26
CA GLU A 98 22.54 -1.02 26.13
C GLU A 98 23.75 -0.50 26.91
#